data_AF-A0A7I6N2I5-F1
#
_entry.id   AF-A0A7I6N2I5-F1
#
_cell.length_a   1.000
_cell.length_b   1.000
_cell.length_c   1.000
_cell.angle_alpha   90.00
_cell.angle_beta   90.00
_cell.angle_gamma   90.00
#
_symmetry.space_group_name_H-M   'P 1'
#
loop_
_entity.id
_entity.type
_entity.pdbx_description
1 polymer ?
#
loop_
_entity_poly.entity_id
_entity_poly.type
_entity_poly.pdbx_seq_one_letter_code
_entity_poly.pdbx_strand_id
1 'polypeptide(L)'
;MMARFQTERKRKLRNASAFALHDSDSEQEDDDSLFLTHKGAKITDDDYDRLNADGPLEDEDDSEEGRRVDRDIVNKLHFGGGKGDADAPEEAADGKRKTHKEVMQEVMMKAKLYKAERQKNKSSQEDATDKLDEGFADLRGLLDFRPTRANGKEILPKEPMDDFDKLTREFAFEAKAKATERRMSPEEAAKREHDRLAE
;
A
#
# COMPACT_ATOMS: atom_id res chain seq x y z
N MET A 1 -18.39 -10.17 -8.35
CA MET A 1 -18.52 -10.52 -6.92
C MET A 1 -17.67 -11.72 -6.44
N MET A 2 -17.80 -12.94 -7.01
CA MET A 2 -17.21 -14.17 -6.41
C MET A 2 -15.68 -14.25 -6.37
N ALA A 3 -14.96 -13.89 -7.44
CA ALA A 3 -13.50 -14.11 -7.49
C ALA A 3 -12.73 -13.21 -6.51
N ARG A 4 -13.11 -11.94 -6.40
CA ARG A 4 -12.51 -10.99 -5.44
C ARG A 4 -12.93 -11.28 -4.00
N PHE A 5 -14.20 -11.63 -3.79
CA PHE A 5 -14.66 -12.10 -2.49
C PHE A 5 -13.91 -13.35 -2.02
N GLN A 6 -13.60 -14.28 -2.93
CA GLN A 6 -12.77 -15.45 -2.62
C GLN A 6 -11.33 -15.07 -2.27
N THR A 7 -10.70 -14.12 -2.98
CA THR A 7 -9.33 -13.68 -2.64
C THR A 7 -9.28 -12.92 -1.32
N GLU A 8 -10.26 -12.06 -1.05
CA GLU A 8 -10.39 -11.34 0.22
C GLU A 8 -10.66 -12.30 1.38
N ARG A 9 -11.56 -13.27 1.21
CA ARG A 9 -11.85 -14.31 2.20
C ARG A 9 -10.63 -15.20 2.46
N LYS A 10 -9.89 -15.58 1.42
CA LYS A 10 -8.60 -16.31 1.57
C LYS A 10 -7.57 -15.49 2.36
N ARG A 11 -7.48 -14.18 2.14
CA ARG A 11 -6.58 -13.28 2.89
C ARG A 11 -6.98 -13.17 4.36
N LYS A 12 -8.29 -13.07 4.65
CA LYS A 12 -8.82 -13.06 6.03
C LYS A 12 -8.58 -14.40 6.75
N LEU A 13 -8.78 -15.52 6.06
CA LEU A 13 -8.54 -16.87 6.60
C LEU A 13 -7.06 -17.12 6.91
N ARG A 14 -6.13 -16.60 6.09
CA ARG A 14 -4.69 -16.74 6.34
C ARG A 14 -4.25 -16.14 7.69
N ASN A 15 -4.96 -15.14 8.18
CA ASN A 15 -4.67 -14.46 9.44
C ASN A 15 -5.73 -14.76 10.52
N ALA A 16 -6.60 -15.75 10.31
CA ALA A 16 -7.71 -16.02 11.23
C ALA A 16 -7.25 -16.67 12.55
N SER A 17 -6.16 -17.46 12.52
CA SER A 17 -5.56 -18.04 13.73
C SER A 17 -4.82 -17.02 14.59
N ALA A 18 -4.31 -15.93 14.00
CA ALA A 18 -3.59 -14.87 14.71
C ALA A 18 -4.45 -14.10 15.74
N PHE A 19 -5.77 -14.26 15.71
CA PHE A 19 -6.71 -13.60 16.64
C PHE A 19 -7.51 -14.60 17.48
N ALA A 20 -7.22 -15.90 17.39
CA ALA A 20 -7.90 -16.94 18.14
C ALA A 20 -7.24 -17.13 19.51
N LEU A 21 -7.61 -16.30 20.49
CA LEU A 21 -7.14 -16.33 21.89
C LEU A 21 -7.40 -17.66 22.64
N HIS A 22 -8.18 -18.58 22.08
CA HIS A 22 -8.44 -19.89 22.68
C HIS A 22 -7.35 -20.93 22.32
N ASP A 23 -6.65 -20.74 21.20
CA ASP A 23 -5.60 -21.64 20.72
C ASP A 23 -4.22 -21.30 21.32
N SER A 24 -4.11 -20.18 22.05
CA SER A 24 -2.87 -19.72 22.69
C SER A 24 -2.64 -20.28 24.11
N ASP A 25 -3.54 -21.14 24.61
CA ASP A 25 -3.50 -21.73 25.95
C ASP A 25 -3.15 -23.24 25.92
N SER A 26 -2.90 -23.81 24.74
CA SER A 26 -2.31 -25.14 24.64
C SER A 26 -0.80 -25.02 24.81
N GLU A 27 -0.25 -25.69 25.82
CA GLU A 27 1.17 -25.70 26.24
C GLU A 27 2.16 -26.31 25.21
N GLN A 28 2.08 -25.85 23.96
CA GLN A 28 3.13 -26.03 22.97
C GLN A 28 3.81 -24.67 22.85
N GLU A 29 4.96 -24.52 23.49
CA GLU A 29 5.84 -23.34 23.47
C GLU A 29 6.33 -23.02 22.04
N ASP A 30 5.45 -22.57 21.17
CA ASP A 30 5.83 -21.86 19.95
C ASP A 30 5.99 -20.39 20.34
N ASP A 31 7.20 -20.07 20.81
CA ASP A 31 7.70 -18.74 21.21
C ASP A 31 7.34 -17.64 20.19
N ASP A 32 7.14 -18.02 18.92
CA ASP A 32 6.79 -17.14 17.81
C ASP A 32 5.37 -16.53 17.84
N SER A 33 4.46 -17.03 18.69
CA SER A 33 3.04 -16.62 18.72
C SER A 33 2.73 -15.43 19.64
N LEU A 34 3.66 -15.04 20.51
CA LEU A 34 3.47 -13.96 21.50
C LEU A 34 4.16 -12.65 21.10
N PHE A 35 4.88 -12.60 19.98
CA PHE A 35 5.56 -11.39 19.55
C PHE A 35 4.61 -10.35 18.95
N LEU A 36 4.81 -9.08 19.32
CA LEU A 36 4.12 -7.96 18.69
C LEU A 36 4.55 -7.87 17.23
N THR A 37 3.60 -7.95 16.29
CA THR A 37 3.89 -7.86 14.85
C THR A 37 3.25 -6.62 14.23
N HIS A 38 3.95 -5.93 13.33
CA HIS A 38 3.38 -4.89 12.47
C HIS A 38 3.51 -5.33 11.01
N LYS A 39 2.36 -5.40 10.31
CA LYS A 39 2.27 -5.91 8.92
C LYS A 39 2.86 -7.31 8.71
N GLY A 40 2.90 -8.14 9.75
CA GLY A 40 3.41 -9.51 9.70
C GLY A 40 4.94 -9.64 9.83
N ALA A 41 5.65 -8.55 10.13
CA ALA A 41 7.01 -8.60 10.63
C ALA A 41 6.97 -8.53 12.16
N LYS A 42 7.78 -9.35 12.84
CA LYS A 42 8.02 -9.22 14.28
C LYS A 42 8.65 -7.86 14.55
N ILE A 43 8.09 -7.13 15.51
CA ILE A 43 8.72 -5.93 16.05
C ILE A 43 9.68 -6.43 17.11
N THR A 44 10.98 -6.27 16.87
CA THR A 44 12.01 -6.49 17.89
C THR A 44 12.15 -5.23 18.75
N ASP A 45 12.73 -5.34 19.93
CA ASP A 45 12.94 -4.19 20.83
C ASP A 45 13.69 -3.04 20.11
N ASP A 46 14.68 -3.37 19.27
CA ASP A 46 15.41 -2.39 18.46
C ASP A 46 14.51 -1.64 17.45
N ASP A 47 13.49 -2.30 16.90
CA ASP A 47 12.54 -1.69 15.96
C ASP A 47 11.51 -0.83 16.71
N TYR A 48 11.14 -1.23 17.93
CA TYR A 48 10.26 -0.47 18.81
C TYR A 48 10.92 0.86 19.20
N ASP A 49 12.18 0.82 19.63
CA ASP A 49 12.94 2.01 19.98
C ASP A 49 13.15 2.91 18.75
N ARG A 50 13.37 2.33 17.56
CA ARG A 50 13.51 3.09 16.32
C ARG A 50 12.20 3.73 15.84
N LEU A 51 11.06 3.06 15.98
CA LEU A 51 9.75 3.63 15.63
C LEU A 51 9.31 4.71 16.62
N ASN A 52 9.74 4.61 17.88
CA ASN A 52 9.47 5.61 18.91
C ASN A 52 10.58 6.66 19.02
N ALA A 53 11.68 6.50 18.28
CA ALA A 53 12.72 7.50 18.07
C ALA A 53 12.34 8.47 16.95
N ASP A 54 11.07 8.89 16.93
CA ASP A 54 10.78 10.25 16.49
C ASP A 54 11.70 11.13 17.37
N GLY A 55 12.73 11.71 16.74
CA GLY A 55 13.76 12.48 17.41
C GLY A 55 13.13 13.60 18.26
N PRO A 56 13.92 14.30 19.10
CA PRO A 56 13.41 15.39 19.90
C PRO A 56 12.51 16.25 19.02
N LEU A 57 11.21 16.23 19.28
CA LEU A 57 10.34 17.27 18.78
C LEU A 57 11.02 18.54 19.28
N GLU A 58 11.58 19.34 18.37
CA GLU A 58 12.04 20.69 18.66
C GLU A 58 10.78 21.52 19.00
N ASP A 59 10.13 21.18 20.10
CA ASP A 59 9.21 22.05 20.80
C ASP A 59 10.09 22.85 21.77
N GLU A 60 10.12 24.16 21.54
CA GLU A 60 10.91 25.20 22.20
C GLU A 60 10.76 25.31 23.73
N ASP A 61 10.14 24.33 24.41
CA ASP A 61 9.89 24.35 25.85
C ASP A 61 10.44 23.10 26.54
N ASP A 62 11.77 22.96 26.51
CA ASP A 62 12.51 21.86 27.15
C ASP A 62 12.65 22.04 28.67
N SER A 63 11.56 22.43 29.32
CA SER A 63 11.45 22.46 30.78
C SER A 63 11.10 21.05 31.28
N GLU A 64 11.76 20.58 32.35
CA GLU A 64 11.54 19.26 32.96
C GLU A 64 10.07 19.00 33.41
N GLU A 65 9.28 20.07 33.46
CA GLU A 65 7.83 20.11 33.70
C GLU A 65 7.02 19.60 32.48
N GLY A 66 7.42 19.89 31.25
CA GLY A 66 6.69 19.53 30.01
C GLY A 66 6.77 18.04 29.66
N ARG A 67 7.78 17.33 30.17
CA ARG A 67 7.94 15.88 29.99
C ARG A 67 7.10 15.06 30.98
N ARG A 68 6.55 15.69 32.02
CA ARG A 68 5.65 15.03 32.98
C ARG A 68 4.23 15.31 32.56
N VAL A 69 3.56 14.29 32.02
CA VAL A 69 2.13 14.36 31.72
C VAL A 69 1.41 14.80 32.98
N ASP A 70 0.72 15.93 32.91
CA ASP A 70 0.15 16.59 34.07
C ASP A 70 -0.74 15.63 34.86
N ARG A 71 -0.66 15.64 36.19
CA ARG A 71 -1.36 14.63 37.03
C ARG A 71 -2.86 14.64 36.78
N ASP A 72 -3.39 15.81 36.44
CA ASP A 72 -4.79 16.01 36.10
C ASP A 72 -5.15 15.38 34.74
N ILE A 73 -4.22 15.39 33.77
CA ILE A 73 -4.39 14.73 32.47
C ILE A 73 -4.36 13.21 32.66
N VAL A 74 -3.43 12.69 33.45
CA VAL A 74 -3.32 11.26 33.76
C VAL A 74 -4.58 10.74 34.47
N ASN A 75 -5.13 11.51 35.41
CA ASN A 75 -6.37 11.18 36.11
C ASN A 75 -7.60 11.25 35.20
N LYS A 76 -7.73 12.29 34.36
CA LYS A 76 -8.86 12.46 33.42
C LYS A 76 -8.88 11.41 32.32
N LEU A 77 -7.70 11.00 31.83
CA LEU A 77 -7.57 10.05 30.73
C LEU A 77 -7.34 8.60 31.20
N HIS A 78 -7.45 8.36 32.51
CA HIS A 78 -7.41 7.02 33.14
C HIS A 78 -6.13 6.20 32.84
N PHE A 79 -4.99 6.84 32.59
CA PHE A 79 -3.72 6.14 32.34
C PHE A 79 -3.09 5.54 33.61
N GLY A 80 -3.55 5.94 34.80
CA GLY A 80 -2.93 5.63 36.10
C GLY A 80 -3.62 4.54 36.95
N GLY A 81 -4.37 3.61 36.36
CA GLY A 81 -4.82 2.40 37.06
C GLY A 81 -5.85 2.63 38.17
N GLY A 82 -7.12 2.82 37.79
CA GLY A 82 -8.32 2.27 38.45
C GLY A 82 -8.58 2.43 39.96
N LYS A 83 -7.78 3.17 40.73
CA LYS A 83 -8.00 3.45 42.15
C LYS A 83 -7.62 4.89 42.46
N GLY A 84 -8.53 5.80 42.14
CA GLY A 84 -8.40 7.20 42.48
C GLY A 84 -9.71 7.92 42.19
N ASP A 85 -10.48 8.10 43.25
CA ASP A 85 -11.62 9.00 43.39
C ASP A 85 -12.80 8.88 42.42
N ALA A 86 -13.97 8.67 43.01
CA ALA A 86 -15.27 8.70 42.35
C ALA A 86 -15.71 10.15 42.04
N ASP A 87 -14.78 11.07 41.79
CA ASP A 87 -15.04 12.49 41.52
C ASP A 87 -13.84 13.16 40.79
N ALA A 88 -13.94 13.27 39.46
CA ALA A 88 -13.23 14.27 38.65
C ALA A 88 -13.90 14.39 37.26
N PRO A 89 -13.91 15.59 36.64
CA PRO A 89 -14.96 16.58 36.71
C PRO A 89 -15.93 16.53 35.53
N GLU A 90 -17.19 16.91 35.80
CA GLU A 90 -18.24 17.11 34.82
C GLU A 90 -18.02 18.39 34.01
N GLU A 91 -17.78 18.26 32.70
CA GLU A 91 -18.22 19.26 31.74
C GLU A 91 -19.60 18.86 31.20
N ALA A 92 -20.61 19.01 32.06
CA ALA A 92 -21.97 19.24 31.64
C ALA A 92 -22.34 20.65 32.13
N ALA A 93 -22.96 21.45 31.25
CA ALA A 93 -23.28 22.87 31.47
C ALA A 93 -24.16 23.16 32.71
N ASP A 94 -24.66 22.12 33.39
CA ASP A 94 -25.31 22.15 34.68
C ASP A 94 -24.66 21.02 35.51
N GLY A 95 -23.92 21.34 36.58
CA GLY A 95 -23.13 20.40 37.40
C GLY A 95 -23.95 19.35 38.17
N LYS A 96 -24.72 18.54 37.45
CA LYS A 96 -25.51 17.43 37.92
C LYS A 96 -25.19 16.21 37.06
N ARG A 97 -24.85 15.12 37.76
CA ARG A 97 -24.72 13.79 37.17
C ARG A 97 -25.99 13.42 36.43
N LYS A 98 -25.83 13.10 35.15
CA LYS A 98 -26.90 12.51 34.35
C LYS A 98 -27.46 11.30 35.08
N THR A 99 -28.78 11.19 35.14
CA THR A 99 -29.44 10.05 35.78
C THR A 99 -29.09 8.77 35.01
N HIS A 100 -29.07 7.61 35.68
CA HIS A 100 -28.79 6.33 35.01
C HIS A 100 -29.73 6.08 33.82
N LYS A 101 -30.99 6.54 33.91
CA LYS A 101 -31.96 6.47 32.82
C LYS A 101 -31.54 7.31 31.61
N GLU A 102 -31.06 8.53 31.82
CA GLU A 102 -30.57 9.41 30.75
C GLU A 102 -29.29 8.85 30.12
N VAL A 103 -28.35 8.38 30.94
CA VAL A 103 -27.12 7.72 30.45
C VAL A 103 -27.47 6.50 29.59
N MET A 104 -28.38 5.66 30.07
CA MET A 104 -28.82 4.47 29.33
C MET A 104 -29.50 4.84 28.00
N GLN A 105 -30.33 5.89 28.01
CA GLN A 105 -30.96 6.41 26.79
C GLN A 105 -29.91 6.95 25.80
N GLU A 106 -28.92 7.71 26.26
CA GLU A 106 -27.82 8.19 25.42
C GLU A 106 -27.02 7.05 24.82
N VAL A 107 -26.69 6.03 25.61
CA VAL A 107 -25.97 4.84 25.13
C VAL A 107 -26.79 4.10 24.07
N MET A 108 -28.09 3.90 24.30
CA MET A 108 -28.98 3.28 23.32
C MET A 108 -29.07 4.11 22.02
N MET A 109 -29.17 5.44 22.12
CA MET A 109 -29.21 6.32 20.96
C MET A 109 -27.90 6.29 20.18
N LYS A 110 -26.75 6.39 20.86
CA LYS A 110 -25.43 6.26 20.24
C LYS A 110 -25.27 4.89 19.57
N ALA A 111 -25.63 3.80 20.25
CA ALA A 111 -25.53 2.45 19.70
C ALA A 111 -26.39 2.28 18.43
N LYS A 112 -27.62 2.84 18.42
CA LYS A 112 -28.49 2.84 17.23
C LYS A 112 -27.89 3.66 16.09
N LEU A 113 -27.34 4.84 16.39
CA LEU A 113 -26.66 5.69 15.40
C LEU A 113 -25.45 4.98 14.77
N TYR A 114 -24.56 4.43 15.59
CA TYR A 114 -23.40 3.68 15.09
C TYR A 114 -23.79 2.44 14.28
N LYS A 115 -24.85 1.74 14.67
CA LYS A 115 -25.37 0.60 13.89
C LYS A 115 -25.89 1.06 12.53
N ALA A 116 -26.67 2.15 12.49
CA ALA A 116 -27.20 2.71 11.26
C ALA A 116 -26.08 3.23 10.35
N GLU A 117 -25.06 3.87 10.91
CA GLU A 117 -23.88 4.35 10.19
C GLU A 117 -23.08 3.19 9.61
N ARG A 118 -22.81 2.13 10.39
CA ARG A 118 -22.16 0.91 9.87
C ARG A 118 -22.94 0.29 8.74
N GLN A 119 -24.27 0.22 8.85
CA GLN A 119 -25.12 -0.30 7.79
C GLN A 119 -25.05 0.56 6.52
N LYS A 120 -25.10 1.89 6.67
CA LYS A 120 -25.00 2.85 5.56
C LYS A 120 -23.64 2.78 4.86
N ASN A 121 -22.56 2.65 5.62
CA ASN A 121 -21.21 2.50 5.08
C ASN A 121 -21.04 1.17 4.36
N LYS A 122 -21.65 0.10 4.88
CA LYS A 122 -21.65 -1.20 4.20
C LYS A 122 -22.45 -1.13 2.89
N SER A 123 -23.65 -0.56 2.89
CA SER A 123 -24.45 -0.44 1.67
C SER A 123 -23.79 0.47 0.63
N SER A 124 -23.17 1.59 1.04
CA SER A 124 -22.45 2.45 0.08
C SER A 124 -21.21 1.77 -0.51
N GLN A 125 -20.52 0.93 0.27
CA GLN A 125 -19.45 0.09 -0.25
C GLN A 125 -19.99 -0.94 -1.25
N GLU A 126 -21.06 -1.66 -0.91
CA GLU A 126 -21.70 -2.64 -1.78
C GLU A 126 -22.16 -2.00 -3.11
N ASP A 127 -22.86 -0.86 -3.04
CA ASP A 127 -23.30 -0.09 -4.21
C ASP A 127 -22.13 0.37 -5.10
N ALA A 128 -21.02 0.81 -4.48
CA ALA A 128 -19.82 1.19 -5.22
C ALA A 128 -19.17 -0.03 -5.88
N THR A 129 -19.15 -1.18 -5.21
CA THR A 129 -18.60 -2.41 -5.79
C THR A 129 -19.44 -2.93 -6.94
N ASP A 130 -20.77 -2.87 -6.83
CA ASP A 130 -21.67 -3.35 -7.87
C ASP A 130 -21.52 -2.51 -9.15
N LYS A 131 -21.45 -1.18 -9.02
CA LYS A 131 -21.16 -0.27 -10.15
C LYS A 131 -19.82 -0.56 -10.84
N LEU A 132 -18.78 -0.89 -10.07
CA LEU A 132 -17.47 -1.26 -10.64
C LEU A 132 -17.51 -2.61 -11.35
N ASP A 133 -18.26 -3.58 -10.81
CA ASP A 133 -18.41 -4.90 -11.41
C ASP A 133 -19.25 -4.84 -12.69
N GLU A 134 -20.28 -4.00 -12.76
CA GLU A 134 -21.07 -3.73 -13.97
C GLU A 134 -20.18 -3.24 -15.11
N GLY A 135 -19.36 -2.20 -14.88
CA GLY A 135 -18.45 -1.66 -15.90
C GLY A 135 -17.30 -2.61 -16.28
N PHE A 136 -16.97 -3.59 -15.43
CA PHE A 136 -15.90 -4.54 -15.72
C PHE A 136 -16.27 -5.53 -16.83
N ALA A 137 -17.56 -5.89 -16.96
CA ALA A 137 -18.04 -6.75 -18.04
C ALA A 137 -17.81 -6.11 -19.42
N ASP A 138 -18.12 -4.82 -19.54
CA ASP A 138 -17.89 -4.03 -20.75
C ASP A 138 -16.40 -3.97 -21.09
N LEU A 139 -15.55 -3.62 -20.12
CA LEU A 139 -14.09 -3.57 -20.29
C LEU A 139 -13.51 -4.92 -20.73
N ARG A 140 -14.04 -6.03 -20.21
CA ARG A 140 -13.60 -7.37 -20.60
C ARG A 140 -13.94 -7.66 -22.07
N GLY A 141 -15.13 -7.29 -22.53
CA GLY A 141 -15.49 -7.42 -23.95
C GLY A 141 -14.59 -6.57 -24.86
N LEU A 142 -14.19 -5.38 -24.40
CA LEU A 142 -13.22 -4.54 -25.10
C LEU A 142 -11.80 -5.12 -25.12
N LEU A 143 -11.43 -6.06 -24.26
CA LEU A 143 -10.07 -6.64 -24.18
C LEU A 143 -9.89 -7.91 -25.03
N ASP A 144 -10.96 -8.40 -25.67
CA ASP A 144 -10.94 -9.62 -26.48
C ASP A 144 -10.11 -9.51 -27.79
N PHE A 145 -9.61 -8.32 -28.14
CA PHE A 145 -8.72 -8.11 -29.28
C PHE A 145 -7.29 -8.63 -29.05
N ARG A 146 -6.88 -8.84 -27.79
CA ARG A 146 -5.50 -9.25 -27.48
C ARG A 146 -5.47 -10.75 -27.17
N PRO A 147 -4.97 -11.61 -28.07
CA PRO A 147 -4.73 -13.01 -27.75
C PRO A 147 -3.69 -13.07 -26.62
N THR A 148 -4.11 -13.50 -25.44
CA THR A 148 -3.18 -13.86 -24.37
C THR A 148 -2.79 -15.32 -24.56
N ARG A 149 -1.55 -15.68 -24.20
CA ARG A 149 -1.07 -17.08 -24.28
C ARG A 149 -1.96 -18.07 -23.50
N ALA A 150 -2.75 -17.58 -22.53
CA ALA A 150 -3.71 -18.34 -21.74
C ALA A 150 -5.05 -18.58 -22.44
N ASN A 151 -5.44 -17.75 -23.42
CA ASN A 151 -6.75 -17.79 -24.06
C ASN A 151 -6.82 -18.70 -25.30
N GLY A 152 -5.75 -19.41 -25.66
CA GLY A 152 -5.73 -20.40 -26.75
C GLY A 152 -6.01 -19.86 -28.16
N LYS A 153 -6.45 -18.60 -28.29
CA LYS A 153 -6.51 -17.87 -29.55
C LYS A 153 -5.06 -17.63 -29.96
N GLU A 154 -4.64 -18.29 -31.03
CA GLU A 154 -3.33 -18.11 -31.64
C GLU A 154 -3.03 -16.62 -31.69
N ILE A 155 -1.84 -16.24 -31.21
CA ILE A 155 -1.25 -14.94 -31.51
C ILE A 155 -1.39 -14.83 -33.02
N LEU A 156 -2.24 -13.91 -33.48
CA LEU A 156 -2.59 -13.72 -34.90
C LEU A 156 -1.40 -14.11 -35.75
N PRO A 157 -1.57 -15.00 -36.74
CA PRO A 157 -0.44 -15.50 -37.54
C PRO A 157 0.33 -14.27 -37.96
N LYS A 158 1.55 -14.12 -37.43
CA LYS A 158 2.36 -12.93 -37.67
C LYS A 158 2.42 -12.82 -39.18
N GLU A 159 1.85 -11.74 -39.71
CA GLU A 159 1.82 -11.54 -41.15
C GLU A 159 3.24 -11.79 -41.68
N PRO A 160 3.38 -12.53 -42.79
CA PRO A 160 4.70 -12.82 -43.33
C PRO A 160 5.45 -11.50 -43.45
N MET A 161 6.65 -11.40 -42.86
CA MET A 161 7.39 -10.13 -42.82
C MET A 161 7.46 -9.53 -44.22
N ASP A 162 7.06 -8.26 -44.34
CA ASP A 162 7.17 -7.53 -45.59
C ASP A 162 8.65 -7.40 -45.99
N ASP A 163 8.90 -7.13 -47.27
CA ASP A 163 10.27 -7.02 -47.78
C ASP A 163 11.06 -5.90 -47.08
N PHE A 164 10.38 -4.83 -46.65
CA PHE A 164 10.95 -3.79 -45.80
C PHE A 164 11.35 -4.31 -44.41
N ASP A 165 10.51 -5.14 -43.78
CA ASP A 165 10.79 -5.75 -42.47
C ASP A 165 11.96 -6.76 -42.54
N LYS A 166 12.05 -7.51 -43.64
CA LYS A 166 13.19 -8.39 -43.91
C LYS A 166 14.48 -7.58 -44.03
N LEU A 167 14.48 -6.54 -44.86
CA LEU A 167 15.65 -5.69 -45.11
C LEU A 167 16.10 -4.95 -43.83
N THR A 168 15.18 -4.42 -43.04
CA THR A 168 15.51 -3.75 -41.78
C THR A 168 16.08 -4.72 -40.75
N ARG A 169 15.57 -5.95 -40.68
CA ARG A 169 16.13 -7.00 -39.83
C ARG A 169 17.53 -7.39 -40.29
N GLU A 170 17.77 -7.48 -41.59
CA GLU A 170 19.10 -7.74 -42.15
C GLU A 170 20.09 -6.60 -41.83
N PHE A 171 19.68 -5.34 -42.03
CA PHE A 171 20.48 -4.17 -41.65
C PHE A 171 20.76 -4.04 -40.14
N ALA A 172 19.93 -4.63 -39.29
CA ALA A 172 20.18 -4.65 -37.85
C ALA A 172 21.39 -5.53 -37.49
N PHE A 173 21.69 -6.55 -38.29
CA PHE A 173 22.84 -7.43 -38.10
C PHE A 173 24.07 -6.99 -38.90
N GLU A 174 23.90 -6.12 -39.90
CA GLU A 174 25.01 -5.58 -40.66
C GLU A 174 25.82 -4.56 -39.85
N ALA A 175 27.16 -4.68 -39.88
CA ALA A 175 28.05 -3.78 -39.18
C ALA A 175 28.04 -2.40 -39.85
N LYS A 176 27.57 -1.37 -39.13
CA LYS A 176 27.59 0.01 -39.62
C LYS A 176 29.02 0.56 -39.57
N ALA A 177 29.65 0.72 -40.74
CA ALA A 177 30.92 1.42 -40.85
C ALA A 177 30.69 2.92 -40.95
N LYS A 178 31.39 3.70 -40.13
CA LYS A 178 31.48 5.16 -40.29
C LYS A 178 32.72 5.45 -41.13
N ALA A 179 32.59 6.22 -42.20
CA ALA A 179 33.73 6.65 -42.98
C ALA A 179 34.73 7.37 -42.07
N THR A 180 35.93 6.80 -41.95
CA THR A 180 37.02 7.37 -41.14
C THR A 180 37.70 8.52 -41.85
N GLU A 181 37.71 8.49 -43.19
CA GLU A 181 38.40 9.46 -44.02
C GLU A 181 37.44 10.46 -44.67
N ARG A 182 37.84 11.73 -44.70
CA ARG A 182 37.15 12.79 -45.47
C ARG A 182 37.33 12.54 -46.96
N ARG A 183 36.30 12.78 -47.77
CA ARG A 183 36.42 12.78 -49.24
C ARG A 183 37.42 13.86 -49.68
N MET A 184 38.54 13.43 -50.26
CA MET A 184 39.60 14.32 -50.76
C MET A 184 39.21 14.95 -52.09
N SER A 185 39.68 16.18 -52.34
CA SER A 185 39.51 16.84 -53.64
C SER A 185 40.47 16.22 -54.68
N PRO A 186 40.20 16.32 -55.99
CA PRO A 186 41.06 15.72 -57.02
C PRO A 186 42.49 16.29 -57.00
N GLU A 187 42.65 17.56 -56.62
CA GLU A 187 43.95 18.22 -56.50
C GLU A 187 44.75 17.71 -55.30
N GLU A 188 44.08 17.46 -54.17
CA GLU A 188 44.70 16.90 -52.96
C GLU A 188 45.12 15.44 -53.16
N ALA A 189 44.36 14.67 -53.96
CA ALA A 189 44.73 13.31 -54.34
C ALA A 189 45.97 13.28 -55.25
N ALA A 190 46.02 14.16 -56.25
CA ALA A 190 47.17 14.26 -57.15
C ALA A 190 48.46 14.64 -56.42
N LYS A 191 48.40 15.55 -55.44
CA LYS A 191 49.55 15.91 -54.60
C LYS A 191 50.05 14.74 -53.76
N ARG A 192 49.15 13.97 -53.13
CA ARG A 192 49.53 12.76 -52.38
C ARG A 192 50.19 11.70 -53.27
N GLU A 193 49.72 11.50 -54.49
CA GLU A 193 50.37 10.57 -55.42
C GLU A 193 51.74 11.07 -55.88
N HIS A 194 51.86 12.36 -56.16
CA HIS A 194 53.14 12.98 -56.47
C HIS A 194 54.15 12.79 -55.33
N ASP A 195 53.76 13.09 -54.10
CA ASP A 195 54.64 12.97 -52.93
C ASP A 195 55.03 11.51 -52.65
N ARG A 196 54.14 10.55 -52.94
CA ARG A 196 54.43 9.10 -52.87
C ARG A 196 55.42 8.63 -53.93
N LEU A 197 55.41 9.23 -55.12
CA LEU A 197 56.33 8.90 -56.22
C LEU A 197 57.71 9.55 -56.07
N ALA A 198 57.80 10.60 -55.26
CA ALA A 198 59.03 11.33 -54.97
C ALA A 198 59.85 10.71 -53.81
N GLU A 199 59.22 9.87 -52.99
CA GLU A 199 59.86 8.96 -52.01
C GLU A 199 60.44 7.71 -52.70
#